data_AF-A0A2E5SGV3-F1
#
_entry.id   AF-A0A2E5SGV3-F1
#
_cell.length_a   1.000
_cell.length_b   1.000
_cell.length_c   1.000
_cell.angle_alpha   90.00
_cell.angle_beta   90.00
_cell.angle_gamma   90.00
#
_symmetry.space_group_name_H-M   'P 1'
#
loop_
_entity.id
_entity.type
_entity.pdbx_description
1 polymer ?
#
loop_
_entity_poly.entity_id
_entity_poly.type
_entity_poly.pdbx_seq_one_letter_code
_entity_poly.pdbx_strand_id
1 'polypeptide(L)'
;MSIIIVMTFLSVILCADTNELPIGFTEGELKNKNLIYDMGTRTDPPIGPVRNIAEYEPMQGVLIRYPFGISTSLIASMSEDVIIYCLVSNNLQNSAYNSMNNGGVNMNNVEFILGSTDSYWTRDYGPWWVVDGNGDVGVVDFTYNRPRPNDNQAPSKVANHLNVPYYSADFVSTGGNYMTDGFGIAASTHIAYTEQDECNTSNEYSVPLPGCSYVDDILEEYYGINTYHVVADPNNEYIDHIDCWGKFLSPTKILIREVPISHSQYDEIEEVADYFSSVLTSEGTPWEVFRINTPNDQPYTNSLILNNKVYVPIMNSSWDGPALEAYEAAMPDYIIEPFTGSWQPTDALHCRVKGIPDLTPMPQFDLGDVNMDNQINVLDIVNVVNYVLGLVDFTTSQSQLSDMNEDGTVNILDIISIVNIITGS
;
A
#
# COMPACT_ATOMS: atom_id res chain seq x y z
N MET A 1 -62.22 -24.73 -38.65
CA MET A 1 -60.91 -25.29 -38.28
C MET A 1 -59.96 -24.11 -38.20
N SER A 2 -59.80 -23.53 -37.00
CA SER A 2 -58.95 -22.35 -36.78
C SER A 2 -57.78 -22.76 -35.89
N ILE A 3 -56.59 -22.54 -36.42
CA ILE A 3 -55.29 -22.93 -35.87
C ILE A 3 -54.87 -21.87 -34.85
N ILE A 4 -54.56 -22.30 -33.62
CA ILE A 4 -53.91 -21.46 -32.60
C ILE A 4 -52.41 -21.78 -32.67
N ILE A 5 -51.62 -20.79 -33.08
CA ILE A 5 -50.15 -20.81 -33.01
C ILE A 5 -49.76 -20.27 -31.63
N VAL A 6 -49.22 -21.13 -30.77
CA VAL A 6 -48.61 -20.72 -29.50
C VAL A 6 -47.16 -20.34 -29.80
N MET A 7 -46.85 -19.06 -29.62
CA MET A 7 -45.51 -18.51 -29.81
C MET A 7 -44.79 -18.56 -28.46
N THR A 8 -43.93 -19.56 -28.26
CA THR A 8 -43.02 -19.64 -27.11
C THR A 8 -41.89 -18.62 -27.26
N PHE A 9 -41.89 -17.59 -26.42
CA PHE A 9 -40.75 -16.70 -26.24
C PHE A 9 -39.65 -17.45 -25.49
N LEU A 10 -38.59 -17.81 -26.21
CA LEU A 10 -37.34 -18.28 -25.61
C LEU A 10 -36.58 -17.05 -25.12
N SER A 11 -36.68 -16.75 -23.83
CA SER A 11 -35.86 -15.74 -23.17
C SER A 11 -34.41 -16.23 -23.15
N VAL A 12 -33.61 -15.75 -24.09
CA VAL A 12 -32.15 -15.89 -24.06
C VAL A 12 -31.65 -15.05 -22.89
N ILE A 13 -31.34 -15.71 -21.78
CA ILE A 13 -30.53 -15.11 -20.71
C ILE A 13 -29.14 -14.94 -21.33
N LEU A 14 -28.82 -13.73 -21.76
CA LEU A 14 -27.43 -13.34 -21.97
C LEU A 14 -26.79 -13.28 -20.59
N CYS A 15 -26.09 -14.35 -20.21
CA CYS A 15 -24.98 -14.19 -19.26
C CYS A 15 -24.01 -13.23 -19.93
N ALA A 16 -23.80 -12.05 -19.31
CA ALA A 16 -22.63 -11.26 -19.63
C ALA A 16 -21.42 -12.08 -19.20
N ASP A 17 -20.62 -12.54 -20.15
CA ASP A 17 -19.26 -13.00 -19.89
C ASP A 17 -18.52 -11.82 -19.26
N THR A 18 -18.44 -11.84 -17.93
CA THR A 18 -17.68 -10.90 -17.11
C THR A 18 -16.27 -11.46 -16.99
N ASN A 19 -15.54 -11.48 -18.10
CA ASN A 19 -14.12 -11.76 -18.01
C ASN A 19 -13.48 -10.55 -17.34
N GLU A 20 -13.11 -10.69 -16.07
CA GLU A 20 -12.23 -9.73 -15.42
C GLU A 20 -10.97 -9.57 -16.28
N LEU A 21 -10.40 -8.37 -16.28
CA LEU A 21 -9.06 -8.18 -16.82
C LEU A 21 -8.06 -9.12 -16.09
N PRO A 22 -6.86 -9.34 -16.63
CA PRO A 22 -5.71 -9.88 -15.89
C PRO A 22 -4.94 -8.77 -15.16
N ILE A 23 -4.15 -9.09 -14.13
CA ILE A 23 -3.42 -8.06 -13.35
C ILE A 23 -2.39 -7.32 -14.23
N GLY A 24 -1.71 -8.08 -15.09
CA GLY A 24 -0.85 -7.55 -16.14
C GLY A 24 -1.61 -6.88 -17.29
N PHE A 25 -0.84 -6.40 -18.27
CA PHE A 25 -1.41 -5.85 -19.49
C PHE A 25 -2.03 -6.94 -20.37
N THR A 26 -3.22 -6.68 -20.91
CA THR A 26 -3.73 -7.36 -22.11
C THR A 26 -3.07 -6.82 -23.38
N GLU A 27 -3.15 -7.58 -24.48
CA GLU A 27 -2.71 -7.08 -25.80
C GLU A 27 -3.43 -5.79 -26.24
N GLY A 28 -4.68 -5.60 -25.80
CA GLY A 28 -5.45 -4.39 -26.08
C GLY A 28 -4.95 -3.19 -25.28
N GLU A 29 -4.63 -3.40 -24.00
CA GLU A 29 -4.08 -2.36 -23.13
C GLU A 29 -2.68 -1.93 -23.60
N LEU A 30 -1.82 -2.85 -24.06
CA LEU A 30 -0.51 -2.50 -24.63
C LEU A 30 -0.61 -1.55 -25.83
N LYS A 31 -1.65 -1.69 -26.67
CA LYS A 31 -1.89 -0.79 -27.81
C LYS A 31 -2.36 0.60 -27.39
N ASN A 32 -2.91 0.72 -26.18
CA ASN A 32 -3.43 1.96 -25.61
C ASN A 32 -2.61 2.40 -24.39
N LYS A 33 -1.33 1.97 -24.27
CA LYS A 33 -0.47 2.31 -23.12
C LYS A 33 -0.34 3.83 -22.93
N ASN A 34 -0.43 4.60 -24.02
CA ASN A 34 -0.42 6.06 -23.98
C ASN A 34 -1.54 6.66 -23.13
N LEU A 35 -2.66 5.95 -22.94
CA LEU A 35 -3.76 6.42 -22.10
C LEU A 35 -3.30 6.66 -20.64
N ILE A 36 -2.30 5.91 -20.15
CA ILE A 36 -1.75 6.11 -18.79
C ILE A 36 -1.35 7.57 -18.59
N TYR A 37 -0.60 8.15 -19.53
CA TYR A 37 -0.13 9.53 -19.45
C TYR A 37 -1.23 10.59 -19.67
N ASP A 38 -2.40 10.17 -20.17
CA ASP A 38 -3.58 11.05 -20.33
C ASP A 38 -4.50 11.01 -19.09
N MET A 39 -4.29 10.07 -18.15
CA MET A 39 -5.10 9.96 -16.92
C MET A 39 -4.59 10.83 -15.77
N GLY A 40 -3.33 11.28 -15.85
CA GLY A 40 -2.67 12.04 -14.80
C GLY A 40 -3.27 13.43 -14.58
N THR A 41 -3.31 13.84 -13.31
CA THR A 41 -3.67 15.21 -12.90
C THR A 41 -2.83 15.60 -11.71
N ARG A 42 -2.47 16.89 -11.59
CA ARG A 42 -1.74 17.41 -10.42
C ARG A 42 -2.56 18.43 -9.66
N THR A 43 -2.62 18.28 -8.34
CA THR A 43 -3.10 19.32 -7.40
C THR A 43 -1.92 19.93 -6.65
N ASP A 44 -2.14 21.01 -5.90
CA ASP A 44 -1.18 21.38 -4.85
C ASP A 44 -1.05 20.22 -3.84
N PRO A 45 0.11 20.04 -3.19
CA PRO A 45 0.31 18.99 -2.18
C PRO A 45 -0.49 19.25 -0.90
N PRO A 46 -0.63 18.23 -0.02
CA PRO A 46 -1.12 18.42 1.34
C PRO A 46 -0.26 19.45 2.09
N ILE A 47 -0.86 20.12 3.07
CA ILE A 47 -0.12 21.05 3.93
C ILE A 47 0.88 20.23 4.76
N GLY A 48 2.15 20.64 4.76
CA GLY A 48 3.18 20.00 5.59
C GLY A 48 3.03 20.31 7.09
N PRO A 49 3.58 19.47 7.98
CA PRO A 49 4.26 18.21 7.68
C PRO A 49 3.31 17.12 7.15
N VAL A 50 3.79 16.28 6.23
CA VAL A 50 3.01 15.16 5.67
C VAL A 50 3.62 13.84 6.14
N ARG A 51 2.77 12.89 6.52
CA ARG A 51 3.18 11.53 6.91
C ARG A 51 2.33 10.48 6.19
N ASN A 52 2.96 9.58 5.45
CA ASN A 52 2.26 8.44 4.86
C ASN A 52 1.85 7.44 5.95
N ILE A 53 0.68 6.82 5.81
CA ILE A 53 0.16 5.86 6.79
C ILE A 53 0.55 4.43 6.38
N ALA A 54 1.20 3.71 7.29
CA ALA A 54 1.64 2.33 7.11
C ALA A 54 0.49 1.33 7.25
N GLU A 55 0.65 0.13 6.67
CA GLU A 55 -0.41 -0.88 6.68
C GLU A 55 -0.69 -1.48 8.06
N TYR A 56 0.31 -1.50 8.95
CA TYR A 56 0.19 -2.02 10.31
C TYR A 56 -0.37 -1.00 11.32
N GLU A 57 -0.70 0.21 10.88
CA GLU A 57 -1.40 1.20 11.69
C GLU A 57 -2.90 0.88 11.83
N PRO A 58 -3.64 1.53 12.74
CA PRO A 58 -5.07 1.30 12.91
C PRO A 58 -5.88 1.55 11.64
N MET A 59 -6.69 0.56 11.26
CA MET A 59 -7.57 0.59 10.10
C MET A 59 -9.03 0.51 10.55
N GLN A 60 -9.86 1.46 10.11
CA GLN A 60 -11.30 1.40 10.34
C GLN A 60 -12.03 0.51 9.32
N GLY A 61 -11.38 0.23 8.18
CA GLY A 61 -12.02 -0.44 7.07
C GLY A 61 -11.07 -1.06 6.07
N VAL A 62 -11.66 -1.77 5.12
CA VAL A 62 -10.98 -2.30 3.94
C VAL A 62 -11.79 -2.01 2.70
N LEU A 63 -11.10 -1.60 1.64
CA LEU A 63 -11.64 -1.42 0.31
C LEU A 63 -11.53 -2.72 -0.47
N ILE A 64 -12.65 -3.16 -1.02
CA ILE A 64 -12.78 -4.28 -1.94
C ILE A 64 -13.61 -3.85 -3.16
N ARG A 65 -13.61 -4.65 -4.22
CA ARG A 65 -14.41 -4.37 -5.43
C ARG A 65 -15.29 -5.55 -5.81
N TYR A 66 -16.50 -5.25 -6.29
CA TYR A 66 -17.42 -6.21 -6.90
C TYR A 66 -17.49 -6.05 -8.43
N PRO A 67 -17.47 -7.14 -9.24
CA PRO A 67 -17.34 -8.56 -8.86
C PRO A 67 -16.09 -8.91 -8.06
N PHE A 68 -16.24 -9.85 -7.12
CA PHE A 68 -15.21 -10.15 -6.12
C PHE A 68 -14.03 -10.93 -6.70
N GLY A 69 -12.82 -10.45 -6.43
CA GLY A 69 -11.58 -11.21 -6.58
C GLY A 69 -11.23 -12.07 -5.36
N ILE A 70 -12.01 -11.99 -4.28
CA ILE A 70 -11.76 -12.70 -3.01
C ILE A 70 -12.98 -13.51 -2.57
N SER A 71 -12.77 -14.49 -1.69
CA SER A 71 -13.85 -15.32 -1.16
C SER A 71 -14.75 -14.53 -0.20
N THR A 72 -16.05 -14.82 -0.20
CA THR A 72 -16.98 -14.21 0.77
C THR A 72 -16.68 -14.61 2.21
N SER A 73 -16.01 -15.74 2.45
CA SER A 73 -15.52 -16.12 3.78
C SER A 73 -14.42 -15.18 4.28
N LEU A 74 -13.53 -14.70 3.39
CA LEU A 74 -12.53 -13.69 3.74
C LEU A 74 -13.21 -12.35 4.06
N ILE A 75 -14.15 -11.93 3.22
CA ILE A 75 -14.95 -10.71 3.47
C ILE A 75 -15.69 -10.82 4.82
N ALA A 76 -16.27 -11.98 5.11
CA ALA A 76 -16.98 -12.22 6.37
C ALA A 76 -16.05 -12.09 7.58
N SER A 77 -14.84 -12.67 7.54
CA SER A 77 -13.88 -12.53 8.64
C SER A 77 -13.49 -11.07 8.87
N MET A 78 -13.15 -10.32 7.82
CA MET A 78 -12.80 -8.89 7.96
C MET A 78 -13.98 -8.06 8.51
N SER A 79 -15.22 -8.38 8.12
CA SER A 79 -16.42 -7.64 8.53
C SER A 79 -16.79 -7.77 10.01
N GLU A 80 -16.14 -8.67 10.75
CA GLU A 80 -16.32 -8.77 12.20
C GLU A 80 -15.59 -7.64 12.93
N ASP A 81 -14.50 -7.12 12.37
CA ASP A 81 -13.61 -6.16 13.04
C ASP A 81 -13.65 -4.76 12.41
N VAL A 82 -13.89 -4.66 11.09
CA VAL A 82 -13.80 -3.41 10.34
C VAL A 82 -14.95 -3.23 9.35
N ILE A 83 -15.10 -2.02 8.81
CA ILE A 83 -16.07 -1.72 7.74
C ILE A 83 -15.54 -2.23 6.39
N ILE A 84 -16.37 -2.98 5.67
CA ILE A 84 -16.12 -3.35 4.28
C ILE A 84 -16.66 -2.25 3.36
N TYR A 85 -15.76 -1.51 2.73
CA TYR A 85 -16.08 -0.57 1.68
C TYR A 85 -16.02 -1.28 0.32
N CYS A 86 -17.17 -1.46 -0.32
CA CYS A 86 -17.29 -2.21 -1.57
C CYS A 86 -17.52 -1.26 -2.75
N LEU A 87 -16.50 -1.11 -3.61
CA LEU A 87 -16.64 -0.47 -4.92
C LEU A 87 -17.53 -1.33 -5.82
N VAL A 88 -18.63 -0.74 -6.31
CA VAL A 88 -19.59 -1.47 -7.14
C VAL A 88 -20.33 -0.55 -8.12
N SER A 89 -20.52 -1.04 -9.35
CA SER A 89 -21.38 -0.35 -10.33
C SER A 89 -22.84 -0.35 -9.86
N ASN A 90 -23.58 0.74 -10.11
CA ASN A 90 -24.97 0.92 -9.64
C ASN A 90 -25.91 -0.25 -9.96
N ASN A 91 -25.76 -0.84 -11.14
CA ASN A 91 -26.59 -1.96 -11.59
C ASN A 91 -26.23 -3.30 -10.93
N LEU A 92 -25.11 -3.38 -10.21
CA LEU A 92 -24.60 -4.59 -9.56
C LEU A 92 -24.69 -4.55 -8.03
N GLN A 93 -25.07 -3.42 -7.42
CA GLN A 93 -25.14 -3.27 -5.96
C GLN A 93 -26.00 -4.35 -5.30
N ASN A 94 -27.18 -4.65 -5.84
CA ASN A 94 -28.05 -5.72 -5.30
C ASN A 94 -27.40 -7.11 -5.39
N SER A 95 -26.62 -7.38 -6.44
CA SER A 95 -25.89 -8.64 -6.61
C SER A 95 -24.74 -8.76 -5.62
N ALA A 96 -24.02 -7.66 -5.35
CA ALA A 96 -22.98 -7.59 -4.34
C ALA A 96 -23.57 -7.82 -2.93
N TYR A 97 -24.65 -7.13 -2.60
CA TYR A 97 -25.39 -7.32 -1.34
C TYR A 97 -25.79 -8.78 -1.14
N ASN A 98 -26.45 -9.38 -2.14
CA ASN A 98 -26.92 -10.77 -2.03
C ASN A 98 -25.75 -11.76 -1.88
N SER A 99 -24.64 -11.54 -2.61
CA SER A 99 -23.45 -12.38 -2.49
C SER A 99 -22.82 -12.32 -1.10
N MET A 100 -22.66 -11.12 -0.54
CA MET A 100 -22.12 -10.93 0.82
C MET A 100 -23.06 -11.46 1.90
N ASN A 101 -24.35 -11.13 1.82
CA ASN A 101 -25.35 -11.58 2.79
C ASN A 101 -25.48 -13.12 2.81
N ASN A 102 -25.46 -13.76 1.64
CA ASN A 102 -25.48 -15.22 1.55
C ASN A 102 -24.14 -15.86 2.00
N GLY A 103 -23.04 -15.10 1.90
CA GLY A 103 -21.71 -15.50 2.34
C GLY A 103 -21.48 -15.35 3.85
N GLY A 104 -22.47 -14.86 4.61
CA GLY A 104 -22.37 -14.67 6.05
C GLY A 104 -21.60 -13.41 6.46
N VAL A 105 -21.42 -12.45 5.56
CA VAL A 105 -20.80 -11.16 5.87
C VAL A 105 -21.69 -10.36 6.82
N ASN A 106 -21.10 -9.70 7.81
CA ASN A 106 -21.81 -8.80 8.70
C ASN A 106 -22.22 -7.51 7.94
N MET A 107 -23.43 -7.52 7.39
CA MET A 107 -23.94 -6.41 6.57
C MET A 107 -24.13 -5.08 7.31
N ASN A 108 -24.04 -5.06 8.65
CA ASN A 108 -23.99 -3.81 9.41
C ASN A 108 -22.65 -3.08 9.23
N ASN A 109 -21.60 -3.81 8.86
CA ASN A 109 -20.25 -3.31 8.61
C ASN A 109 -19.97 -3.31 7.09
N VAL A 110 -20.94 -2.97 6.25
CA VAL A 110 -20.76 -2.90 4.80
C VAL A 110 -21.27 -1.56 4.28
N GLU A 111 -20.41 -0.85 3.55
CA GLU A 111 -20.75 0.35 2.81
C GLU A 111 -20.46 0.17 1.32
N PHE A 112 -21.36 0.64 0.47
CA PHE A 112 -21.18 0.56 -0.99
C PHE A 112 -20.72 1.92 -1.53
N ILE A 113 -19.59 1.91 -2.24
CA ILE A 113 -19.08 3.06 -2.97
C ILE A 113 -19.46 2.87 -4.43
N LEU A 114 -20.40 3.69 -4.89
CA LEU A 114 -21.02 3.55 -6.20
C LEU A 114 -20.14 4.13 -7.31
N GLY A 115 -19.76 3.30 -8.29
CA GLY A 115 -19.00 3.74 -9.45
C GLY A 115 -18.47 2.59 -10.29
N SER A 116 -18.23 2.86 -11.58
CA SER A 116 -17.56 1.90 -12.47
C SER A 116 -16.14 1.63 -12.02
N THR A 117 -15.66 0.42 -12.25
CA THR A 117 -14.27 -0.04 -12.05
C THR A 117 -13.96 -1.05 -13.16
N ASP A 118 -12.72 -1.08 -13.61
CA ASP A 118 -12.24 -1.97 -14.67
C ASP A 118 -11.77 -3.32 -14.09
N SER A 119 -11.29 -3.34 -12.84
CA SER A 119 -10.74 -4.54 -12.21
C SER A 119 -10.92 -4.63 -10.68
N TYR A 120 -10.56 -5.78 -10.08
CA TYR A 120 -10.65 -6.00 -8.63
C TYR A 120 -9.36 -5.73 -7.84
N TRP A 121 -8.25 -5.32 -8.46
CA TRP A 121 -6.99 -5.08 -7.74
C TRP A 121 -7.01 -3.72 -7.04
N THR A 122 -7.88 -3.59 -6.04
CA THR A 122 -8.01 -2.38 -5.22
C THR A 122 -6.71 -1.98 -4.53
N ARG A 123 -5.73 -2.89 -4.40
CA ARG A 123 -4.38 -2.56 -3.95
C ARG A 123 -3.65 -1.65 -4.93
N ASP A 124 -3.72 -1.99 -6.21
CA ASP A 124 -2.91 -1.38 -7.25
C ASP A 124 -3.37 0.04 -7.56
N TYR A 125 -4.68 0.26 -7.61
CA TYR A 125 -5.28 1.55 -7.96
C TYR A 125 -5.92 2.29 -6.78
N GLY A 126 -5.97 1.67 -5.60
CA GLY A 126 -6.65 2.23 -4.44
C GLY A 126 -5.90 3.42 -3.83
N PRO A 127 -6.58 4.18 -2.94
CA PRO A 127 -6.02 5.40 -2.36
C PRO A 127 -4.77 5.10 -1.52
N TRP A 128 -3.73 5.93 -1.68
CA TRP A 128 -2.69 6.04 -0.66
C TRP A 128 -3.07 7.13 0.34
N TRP A 129 -2.73 6.90 1.60
CA TRP A 129 -3.25 7.68 2.72
C TRP A 129 -2.15 8.46 3.40
N VAL A 130 -2.39 9.73 3.68
CA VAL A 130 -1.45 10.58 4.42
C VAL A 130 -2.16 11.29 5.55
N VAL A 131 -1.40 11.73 6.53
CA VAL A 131 -1.81 12.75 7.49
C VAL A 131 -1.10 14.04 7.14
N ASP A 132 -1.85 15.13 7.02
CA ASP A 132 -1.32 16.46 6.74
C ASP A 132 -0.94 17.22 8.03
N GLY A 133 -0.40 18.43 7.87
CA GLY A 133 0.05 19.26 8.98
C GLY A 133 -1.06 19.78 9.90
N ASN A 134 -2.33 19.61 9.51
CA ASN A 134 -3.48 19.89 10.37
C ASN A 134 -3.92 18.66 11.17
N GLY A 135 -3.30 17.48 10.94
CA GLY A 135 -3.72 16.21 11.51
C GLY A 135 -4.86 15.55 10.73
N ASP A 136 -5.25 16.08 9.57
CA ASP A 136 -6.33 15.54 8.74
C ASP A 136 -5.82 14.37 7.90
N VAL A 137 -6.57 13.27 7.91
CA VAL A 137 -6.27 12.12 7.03
C VAL A 137 -6.82 12.39 5.64
N GLY A 138 -5.95 12.35 4.63
CA GLY A 138 -6.27 12.62 3.23
C GLY A 138 -5.87 11.49 2.28
N VAL A 139 -6.46 11.51 1.09
CA VAL A 139 -6.04 10.66 -0.04
C VAL A 139 -5.05 11.42 -0.90
N VAL A 140 -3.93 10.78 -1.22
CA VAL A 140 -3.01 11.25 -2.26
C VAL A 140 -2.98 10.22 -3.38
N ASP A 141 -3.53 10.62 -4.52
CA ASP A 141 -3.67 9.83 -5.72
C ASP A 141 -2.40 9.83 -6.58
N PHE A 142 -2.20 8.74 -7.32
CA PHE A 142 -1.17 8.58 -8.33
C PHE A 142 -1.82 8.08 -9.62
N THR A 143 -1.11 8.20 -10.73
CA THR A 143 -1.59 7.69 -12.02
C THR A 143 -1.37 6.18 -12.08
N TYR A 144 -2.44 5.39 -12.14
CA TYR A 144 -2.33 3.94 -12.21
C TYR A 144 -1.60 3.49 -13.48
N ASN A 145 -0.59 2.63 -13.34
CA ASN A 145 0.25 2.12 -14.43
C ASN A 145 -0.44 1.11 -15.38
N ARG A 146 -1.76 1.13 -15.46
CA ARG A 146 -2.56 0.41 -16.45
C ARG A 146 -3.53 1.38 -17.11
N PRO A 147 -3.85 1.22 -18.41
CA PRO A 147 -4.79 2.09 -19.12
C PRO A 147 -6.25 1.74 -18.74
N ARG A 148 -6.55 1.84 -17.45
CA ARG A 148 -7.80 1.48 -16.75
C ARG A 148 -8.38 2.73 -16.08
N PRO A 149 -9.07 3.59 -16.85
CA PRO A 149 -9.48 4.91 -16.36
C PRO A 149 -10.54 4.86 -15.27
N ASN A 150 -11.35 3.79 -15.17
CA ASN A 150 -12.32 3.70 -14.09
C ASN A 150 -11.65 3.29 -12.77
N ASP A 151 -10.61 2.47 -12.84
CA ASP A 151 -9.76 2.11 -11.70
C ASP A 151 -8.94 3.31 -11.21
N ASN A 152 -8.30 4.06 -12.13
CA ASN A 152 -7.55 5.29 -11.81
C ASN A 152 -8.42 6.36 -11.13
N GLN A 153 -9.74 6.33 -11.32
CA GLN A 153 -10.65 7.26 -10.64
C GLN A 153 -11.11 6.77 -9.26
N ALA A 154 -10.79 5.55 -8.86
CA ALA A 154 -11.27 4.98 -7.60
C ALA A 154 -10.84 5.78 -6.35
N PRO A 155 -9.60 6.28 -6.24
CA PRO A 155 -9.19 7.08 -5.07
C PRO A 155 -10.07 8.32 -4.88
N SER A 156 -10.42 9.03 -5.96
CA SER A 156 -11.35 10.16 -5.90
C SER A 156 -12.77 9.76 -5.45
N LYS A 157 -13.26 8.59 -5.86
CA LYS A 157 -14.59 8.07 -5.43
C LYS A 157 -14.58 7.75 -3.94
N VAL A 158 -13.50 7.16 -3.46
CA VAL A 158 -13.30 6.82 -2.04
C VAL A 158 -13.19 8.10 -1.21
N ALA A 159 -12.38 9.07 -1.62
CA ALA A 159 -12.23 10.33 -0.92
C ALA A 159 -13.56 11.10 -0.79
N ASN A 160 -14.33 11.16 -1.87
CA ASN A 160 -15.66 11.78 -1.87
C ASN A 160 -16.67 11.04 -0.96
N HIS A 161 -16.64 9.70 -0.94
CA HIS A 161 -17.52 8.90 -0.09
C HIS A 161 -17.22 9.11 1.40
N LEU A 162 -15.94 9.14 1.75
CA LEU A 162 -15.47 9.30 3.14
C LEU A 162 -15.42 10.77 3.58
N ASN A 163 -15.62 11.71 2.66
CA ASN A 163 -15.51 13.15 2.90
C ASN A 163 -14.15 13.55 3.50
N VAL A 164 -13.08 13.10 2.86
CA VAL A 164 -11.69 13.43 3.21
C VAL A 164 -11.03 14.28 2.12
N PRO A 165 -9.98 15.05 2.44
CA PRO A 165 -9.19 15.75 1.43
C PRO A 165 -8.67 14.80 0.34
N TYR A 166 -8.60 15.32 -0.90
CA TYR A 166 -8.07 14.60 -2.06
C TYR A 166 -6.99 15.46 -2.72
N TYR A 167 -5.84 14.83 -2.93
CA TYR A 167 -4.69 15.38 -3.63
C TYR A 167 -4.30 14.42 -4.75
N SER A 168 -3.61 14.90 -5.78
CA SER A 168 -3.08 14.07 -6.85
C SER A 168 -1.65 14.50 -7.19
N ALA A 169 -0.72 13.54 -7.10
CA ALA A 169 0.73 13.76 -7.20
C ALA A 169 1.27 13.67 -8.63
N ASP A 170 0.47 13.17 -9.58
CA ASP A 170 0.78 13.11 -11.03
C ASP A 170 2.08 12.36 -11.39
N PHE A 171 2.25 11.15 -10.87
CA PHE A 171 3.30 10.22 -11.28
C PHE A 171 2.73 8.82 -11.48
N VAL A 172 3.36 8.02 -12.35
CA VAL A 172 2.87 6.66 -12.66
C VAL A 172 3.22 5.70 -11.53
N SER A 173 2.27 4.95 -10.99
CA SER A 173 2.56 3.97 -9.95
C SER A 173 1.51 2.86 -9.85
N THR A 174 1.72 1.96 -8.88
CA THR A 174 0.82 0.89 -8.49
C THR A 174 1.03 0.54 -7.02
N GLY A 175 -0.03 0.46 -6.24
CA GLY A 175 0.06 0.19 -4.81
C GLY A 175 0.56 -1.22 -4.43
N GLY A 176 0.55 -2.18 -5.36
CA GLY A 176 1.19 -3.49 -5.16
C GLY A 176 2.72 -3.40 -5.17
N ASN A 177 3.26 -2.38 -5.83
CA ASN A 177 4.69 -2.09 -5.85
C ASN A 177 5.09 -0.98 -4.87
N TYR A 178 4.36 -0.78 -3.77
CA TYR A 178 4.68 0.24 -2.79
C TYR A 178 4.37 -0.22 -1.37
N MET A 179 5.29 0.05 -0.45
CA MET A 179 5.06 -0.06 0.99
C MET A 179 5.82 1.02 1.74
N THR A 180 5.25 1.51 2.83
CA THR A 180 5.87 2.51 3.72
C THR A 180 5.95 1.99 5.14
N ASP A 181 6.95 2.46 5.90
CA ASP A 181 7.03 2.28 7.34
C ASP A 181 6.22 3.32 8.13
N GLY A 182 5.70 4.36 7.48
CA GLY A 182 4.97 5.44 8.13
C GLY A 182 5.82 6.42 8.92
N PHE A 183 7.16 6.29 8.88
CA PHE A 183 8.17 7.15 9.50
C PHE A 183 9.14 7.73 8.45
N GLY A 184 8.65 7.91 7.22
CA GLY A 184 9.39 8.54 6.12
C GLY A 184 10.26 7.59 5.30
N ILE A 185 10.20 6.27 5.54
CA ILE A 185 10.81 5.26 4.69
C ILE A 185 9.74 4.59 3.81
N ALA A 186 10.05 4.41 2.53
CA ALA A 186 9.27 3.56 1.64
C ALA A 186 10.16 2.62 0.82
N ALA A 187 9.56 1.59 0.24
CA ALA A 187 10.24 0.66 -0.65
C ALA A 187 9.36 0.21 -1.81
N SER A 188 10.01 0.00 -2.95
CA SER A 188 9.41 -0.41 -4.22
C SER A 188 10.42 -1.17 -5.07
N THR A 189 9.96 -1.85 -6.11
CA THR A 189 10.85 -2.38 -7.15
C THR A 189 11.14 -1.31 -8.21
N HIS A 190 12.10 -1.63 -9.08
CA HIS A 190 12.59 -0.80 -10.18
C HIS A 190 11.53 -0.12 -11.05
N ILE A 191 10.32 -0.67 -11.22
CA ILE A 191 9.26 -0.05 -12.03
C ILE A 191 8.80 1.32 -11.49
N ALA A 192 9.08 1.61 -10.20
CA ALA A 192 8.89 2.95 -9.64
C ALA A 192 9.67 4.03 -10.41
N TYR A 193 10.83 3.67 -10.99
CA TYR A 193 11.65 4.58 -11.79
C TYR A 193 11.61 4.27 -13.28
N THR A 194 11.60 2.99 -13.69
CA THR A 194 11.66 2.64 -15.13
C THR A 194 10.36 2.92 -15.89
N GLU A 195 9.23 3.10 -15.19
CA GLU A 195 7.97 3.53 -15.80
C GLU A 195 7.80 5.06 -15.87
N GLN A 196 8.77 5.84 -15.36
CA GLN A 196 8.80 7.30 -15.51
C GLN A 196 9.77 7.72 -16.62
N ASP A 197 9.26 8.45 -17.60
CA ASP A 197 10.11 8.97 -18.68
C ASP A 197 11.15 9.98 -18.12
N GLU A 198 10.81 10.70 -17.05
CA GLU A 198 11.63 11.69 -16.36
C GLU A 198 12.86 11.08 -15.67
N CYS A 199 12.78 9.82 -15.24
CA CYS A 199 13.90 9.14 -14.60
C CYS A 199 14.97 8.70 -15.60
N ASN A 200 14.63 8.59 -16.89
CA ASN A 200 15.54 8.21 -17.99
C ASN A 200 16.43 7.00 -17.64
N THR A 201 15.82 5.96 -17.05
CA THR A 201 16.50 4.74 -16.61
C THR A 201 15.75 3.50 -17.11
N SER A 202 16.51 2.47 -17.44
CA SER A 202 16.00 1.12 -17.75
C SER A 202 16.72 0.09 -16.87
N ASN A 203 17.12 0.49 -15.67
CA ASN A 203 17.87 -0.34 -14.73
C ASN A 203 16.91 -1.26 -13.98
N GLU A 204 17.00 -2.56 -14.26
CA GLU A 204 16.15 -3.60 -13.67
C GLU A 204 16.98 -4.58 -12.81
N TYR A 205 18.26 -4.25 -12.51
CA TYR A 205 19.24 -5.22 -11.98
C TYR A 205 19.99 -4.76 -10.73
N SER A 206 19.87 -3.50 -10.30
CA SER A 206 20.66 -2.98 -9.18
C SER A 206 19.95 -3.10 -7.83
N VAL A 207 20.69 -3.38 -6.76
CA VAL A 207 20.19 -3.37 -5.38
C VAL A 207 21.14 -2.51 -4.53
N PRO A 208 20.80 -1.24 -4.23
CA PRO A 208 19.65 -0.47 -4.72
C PRO A 208 19.89 0.14 -6.11
N LEU A 209 18.81 0.64 -6.74
CA LEU A 209 18.90 1.46 -7.94
C LEU A 209 19.52 2.84 -7.61
N PRO A 210 20.22 3.48 -8.58
CA PRO A 210 20.45 4.92 -8.51
C PRO A 210 19.12 5.67 -8.40
N GLY A 211 19.04 6.64 -7.48
CA GLY A 211 17.83 7.42 -7.21
C GLY A 211 17.34 8.24 -8.40
N CYS A 212 16.05 8.60 -8.37
CA CYS A 212 15.41 9.43 -9.38
C CYS A 212 14.76 10.62 -8.71
N SER A 213 15.39 11.79 -8.80
CA SER A 213 14.92 13.01 -8.11
C SER A 213 13.47 13.38 -8.48
N TYR A 214 13.01 13.09 -9.70
CA TYR A 214 11.62 13.33 -10.09
C TYR A 214 10.62 12.60 -9.17
N VAL A 215 10.86 11.32 -8.90
CA VAL A 215 10.00 10.51 -8.04
C VAL A 215 10.29 10.81 -6.58
N ASP A 216 11.56 10.93 -6.21
CA ASP A 216 11.99 11.16 -4.84
C ASP A 216 11.41 12.49 -4.29
N ASP A 217 11.48 13.58 -5.08
CA ASP A 217 10.92 14.88 -4.70
C ASP A 217 9.38 14.83 -4.55
N ILE A 218 8.69 14.07 -5.40
CA ILE A 218 7.22 13.88 -5.31
C ILE A 218 6.87 13.08 -4.05
N LEU A 219 7.61 12.02 -3.74
CA LEU A 219 7.37 11.20 -2.56
C LEU A 219 7.66 11.98 -1.26
N GLU A 220 8.67 12.85 -1.27
CA GLU A 220 8.90 13.76 -0.14
C GLU A 220 7.75 14.77 0.01
N GLU A 221 7.37 15.46 -1.07
CA GLU A 221 6.39 16.55 -1.07
C GLU A 221 4.97 16.07 -0.71
N TYR A 222 4.53 14.95 -1.30
CA TYR A 222 3.14 14.48 -1.18
C TYR A 222 2.94 13.38 -0.14
N TYR A 223 3.99 12.67 0.26
CA TYR A 223 3.89 11.50 1.14
C TYR A 223 4.82 11.57 2.37
N GLY A 224 5.72 12.56 2.44
CA GLY A 224 6.66 12.68 3.55
C GLY A 224 7.77 11.62 3.55
N ILE A 225 8.02 10.97 2.41
CA ILE A 225 9.06 9.95 2.27
C ILE A 225 10.39 10.63 2.00
N ASN A 226 11.32 10.51 2.94
CA ASN A 226 12.67 11.05 2.84
C ASN A 226 13.73 9.98 2.50
N THR A 227 13.37 8.71 2.65
CA THR A 227 14.23 7.58 2.31
C THR A 227 13.44 6.59 1.46
N TYR A 228 13.82 6.46 0.19
CA TYR A 228 13.13 5.57 -0.75
C TYR A 228 14.04 4.45 -1.24
N HIS A 229 13.74 3.22 -0.81
CA HIS A 229 14.47 2.02 -1.20
C HIS A 229 13.87 1.41 -2.46
N VAL A 230 14.46 1.77 -3.61
CA VAL A 230 14.10 1.14 -4.90
C VAL A 230 15.15 0.10 -5.28
N VAL A 231 14.71 -1.14 -5.45
CA VAL A 231 15.58 -2.30 -5.74
C VAL A 231 15.13 -3.02 -7.01
N ALA A 232 16.03 -3.78 -7.64
CA ALA A 232 15.63 -4.74 -8.67
C ALA A 232 14.59 -5.73 -8.13
N ASP A 233 13.63 -6.14 -8.96
CA ASP A 233 12.68 -7.17 -8.55
C ASP A 233 13.40 -8.53 -8.57
N PRO A 234 13.41 -9.29 -7.45
CA PRO A 234 14.14 -10.55 -7.37
C PRO A 234 13.34 -11.76 -7.87
N ASN A 235 12.06 -11.60 -8.27
CA ASN A 235 11.21 -12.73 -8.69
C ASN A 235 11.36 -13.07 -10.18
N ASN A 236 11.83 -12.14 -11.03
CA ASN A 236 11.86 -12.32 -12.49
C ASN A 236 10.49 -12.74 -13.06
N GLU A 237 9.44 -12.03 -12.64
CA GLU A 237 8.07 -12.21 -13.09
C GLU A 237 7.55 -10.90 -13.67
N TYR A 238 6.64 -10.95 -14.63
CA TYR A 238 6.19 -9.79 -15.41
C TYR A 238 5.57 -8.63 -14.62
N ILE A 239 5.23 -8.85 -13.34
CA ILE A 239 4.46 -7.90 -12.53
C ILE A 239 5.36 -6.91 -11.78
N ASP A 240 6.58 -7.33 -11.44
CA ASP A 240 7.58 -6.53 -10.71
C ASP A 240 7.02 -5.82 -9.47
N HIS A 241 6.18 -6.49 -8.67
CA HIS A 241 5.58 -5.91 -7.47
C HIS A 241 6.32 -6.36 -6.20
N ILE A 242 6.65 -5.39 -5.34
CA ILE A 242 7.29 -5.67 -4.04
C ILE A 242 6.47 -6.60 -3.15
N ASP A 243 5.14 -6.52 -3.18
CA ASP A 243 4.26 -7.36 -2.35
C ASP A 243 4.28 -8.85 -2.71
N CYS A 244 4.93 -9.22 -3.82
CA CYS A 244 5.13 -10.61 -4.26
C CYS A 244 6.38 -11.26 -3.64
N TRP A 245 7.20 -10.50 -2.91
CA TRP A 245 8.42 -11.04 -2.27
C TRP A 245 8.83 -10.34 -0.97
N GLY A 246 8.32 -9.14 -0.68
CA GLY A 246 8.68 -8.33 0.47
C GLY A 246 7.47 -7.68 1.15
N LYS A 247 7.54 -7.49 2.48
CA LYS A 247 6.50 -6.78 3.23
C LYS A 247 7.04 -6.16 4.52
N PHE A 248 6.85 -4.87 4.74
CA PHE A 248 7.05 -4.27 6.06
C PHE A 248 6.00 -4.79 7.05
N LEU A 249 6.45 -5.32 8.18
CA LEU A 249 5.60 -5.86 9.24
C LEU A 249 5.45 -4.89 10.43
N SER A 250 6.42 -4.00 10.60
CA SER A 250 6.48 -2.94 11.60
C SER A 250 7.56 -1.92 11.18
N PRO A 251 7.80 -0.84 11.94
CA PRO A 251 8.84 0.15 11.60
C PRO A 251 10.26 -0.42 11.59
N THR A 252 10.46 -1.60 12.18
CA THR A 252 11.78 -2.23 12.34
C THR A 252 11.87 -3.62 11.73
N LYS A 253 10.78 -4.14 11.16
CA LYS A 253 10.70 -5.52 10.66
C LYS A 253 10.25 -5.59 9.22
N ILE A 254 10.96 -6.37 8.42
CA ILE A 254 10.58 -6.70 7.04
C ILE A 254 10.53 -8.21 6.87
N LEU A 255 9.51 -8.70 6.18
CA LEU A 255 9.41 -10.08 5.71
C LEU A 255 9.92 -10.15 4.28
N ILE A 256 10.82 -11.09 3.99
CA ILE A 256 11.32 -11.35 2.65
C ILE A 256 11.19 -12.84 2.35
N ARG A 257 10.69 -13.16 1.15
CA ARG A 257 10.62 -14.51 0.60
C ARG A 257 11.99 -15.21 0.68
N GLU A 258 11.98 -16.53 0.83
CA GLU A 258 13.15 -17.41 0.76
C GLU A 258 12.83 -18.58 -0.16
N VAL A 259 13.83 -19.08 -0.87
CA VAL A 259 13.70 -20.23 -1.77
C VAL A 259 14.85 -21.20 -1.56
N PRO A 260 14.71 -22.49 -1.96
CA PRO A 260 15.85 -23.41 -1.94
C PRO A 260 17.02 -22.91 -2.79
N ILE A 261 18.25 -23.24 -2.41
CA ILE A 261 19.49 -22.93 -3.16
C ILE A 261 19.44 -23.37 -4.63
N SER A 262 18.61 -24.37 -4.96
CA SER A 262 18.43 -24.85 -6.34
C SER A 262 17.45 -24.01 -7.18
N HIS A 263 16.77 -23.04 -6.59
CA HIS A 263 15.81 -22.17 -7.26
C HIS A 263 16.54 -21.13 -8.12
N SER A 264 16.00 -20.79 -9.28
CA SER A 264 16.67 -19.87 -10.22
C SER A 264 16.83 -18.44 -9.69
N GLN A 265 15.97 -18.02 -8.77
CA GLN A 265 15.97 -16.69 -8.14
C GLN A 265 16.67 -16.66 -6.77
N TYR A 266 17.39 -17.73 -6.38
CA TYR A 266 17.99 -17.80 -5.05
C TYR A 266 18.96 -16.64 -4.80
N ASP A 267 19.87 -16.38 -5.73
CA ASP A 267 20.91 -15.37 -5.54
C ASP A 267 20.32 -13.95 -5.45
N GLU A 268 19.33 -13.62 -6.30
CA GLU A 268 18.66 -12.32 -6.31
C GLU A 268 17.83 -12.09 -5.04
N ILE A 269 17.15 -13.12 -4.53
CA ILE A 269 16.37 -13.03 -3.29
C ILE A 269 17.29 -12.84 -2.07
N GLU A 270 18.41 -13.56 -2.01
CA GLU A 270 19.39 -13.37 -0.94
C GLU A 270 20.06 -11.99 -1.01
N GLU A 271 20.36 -11.47 -2.20
CA GLU A 271 20.93 -10.13 -2.37
C GLU A 271 20.02 -9.03 -1.79
N VAL A 272 18.71 -9.11 -2.05
CA VAL A 272 17.74 -8.15 -1.49
C VAL A 272 17.59 -8.32 0.02
N ALA A 273 17.62 -9.56 0.54
CA ALA A 273 17.58 -9.81 1.98
C ALA A 273 18.81 -9.26 2.70
N ASP A 274 20.00 -9.47 2.13
CA ASP A 274 21.26 -8.91 2.63
C ASP A 274 21.23 -7.37 2.60
N TYR A 275 20.73 -6.77 1.53
CA TYR A 275 20.58 -5.32 1.42
C TYR A 275 19.71 -4.75 2.55
N PHE A 276 18.49 -5.26 2.74
CA PHE A 276 17.61 -4.76 3.80
C PHE A 276 18.19 -4.99 5.20
N SER A 277 18.91 -6.09 5.42
CA SER A 277 19.61 -6.33 6.69
C SER A 277 20.75 -5.34 6.98
N SER A 278 21.23 -4.63 5.95
CA SER A 278 22.38 -3.71 6.04
C SER A 278 22.00 -2.24 6.17
N VAL A 279 20.78 -1.86 5.74
CA VAL A 279 20.27 -0.48 5.80
C VAL A 279 19.56 -0.22 7.13
N LEU A 280 19.45 1.07 7.50
CA LEU A 280 18.89 1.49 8.78
C LEU A 280 17.39 1.80 8.66
N THR A 281 16.68 1.55 9.74
CA THR A 281 15.32 2.02 10.00
C THR A 281 15.32 3.49 10.40
N SER A 282 14.14 4.10 10.54
CA SER A 282 13.96 5.45 11.08
C SER A 282 14.49 5.58 12.52
N GLU A 283 14.58 4.47 13.27
CA GLU A 283 15.19 4.39 14.60
C GLU A 283 16.73 4.32 14.57
N GLY A 284 17.35 4.26 13.40
CA GLY A 284 18.81 4.18 13.24
C GLY A 284 19.38 2.78 13.51
N THR A 285 18.54 1.75 13.58
CA THR A 285 18.95 0.33 13.73
C THR A 285 18.79 -0.43 12.42
N PRO A 286 19.57 -1.48 12.15
CA PRO A 286 19.33 -2.33 10.99
C PRO A 286 17.94 -2.99 11.03
N TRP A 287 17.34 -3.23 9.86
CA TRP A 287 16.07 -3.95 9.78
C TRP A 287 16.20 -5.39 10.30
N GLU A 288 15.21 -5.83 11.08
CA GLU A 288 15.04 -7.24 11.42
C GLU A 288 14.36 -7.95 10.25
N VAL A 289 15.14 -8.72 9.49
CA VAL A 289 14.67 -9.45 8.31
C VAL A 289 14.14 -10.83 8.71
N PHE A 290 12.83 -11.01 8.60
CA PHE A 290 12.17 -12.30 8.70
C PHE A 290 12.11 -12.98 7.32
N ARG A 291 12.26 -14.30 7.29
CA ARG A 291 12.30 -15.09 6.06
C ARG A 291 11.11 -16.06 5.98
N ILE A 292 10.56 -16.25 4.77
CA ILE A 292 9.44 -17.18 4.54
C ILE A 292 9.69 -18.06 3.32
N ASN A 293 9.79 -19.38 3.54
CA ASN A 293 10.14 -20.31 2.48
C ASN A 293 8.97 -20.55 1.50
N THR A 294 9.19 -20.24 0.22
CA THR A 294 8.23 -20.38 -0.90
C THR A 294 8.82 -21.25 -2.02
N PRO A 295 9.07 -22.55 -1.78
CA PRO A 295 9.83 -23.39 -2.70
C PRO A 295 9.12 -23.64 -4.05
N ASN A 296 7.83 -23.33 -4.15
CA ASN A 296 7.05 -23.39 -5.39
C ASN A 296 6.28 -22.06 -5.59
N ASP A 297 6.93 -20.94 -5.29
CA ASP A 297 6.40 -19.59 -5.53
C ASP A 297 5.08 -19.28 -4.82
N GLN A 298 4.82 -19.90 -3.67
CA GLN A 298 3.61 -19.60 -2.90
C GLN A 298 3.58 -18.12 -2.48
N PRO A 299 2.44 -17.43 -2.61
CA PRO A 299 2.39 -15.98 -2.42
C PRO A 299 2.28 -15.57 -0.94
N TYR A 300 3.03 -16.22 -0.04
CA TYR A 300 2.87 -16.03 1.40
C TYR A 300 3.15 -14.61 1.88
N THR A 301 4.00 -13.84 1.18
CA THR A 301 4.27 -12.42 1.47
C THR A 301 3.10 -11.51 1.10
N ASN A 302 2.22 -11.95 0.20
CA ASN A 302 1.08 -11.20 -0.31
C ASN A 302 -0.11 -11.25 0.66
N SER A 303 0.19 -10.99 1.94
CA SER A 303 -0.74 -10.96 3.07
C SER A 303 -1.27 -9.55 3.35
N LEU A 304 -2.36 -9.46 4.09
CA LEU A 304 -2.92 -8.20 4.58
C LEU A 304 -2.72 -8.12 6.09
N ILE A 305 -2.10 -7.06 6.57
CA ILE A 305 -2.12 -6.70 8.00
C ILE A 305 -3.37 -5.83 8.23
N LEU A 306 -4.18 -6.19 9.22
CA LEU A 306 -5.39 -5.48 9.55
C LEU A 306 -5.59 -5.46 11.06
N ASN A 307 -5.28 -4.31 11.68
CA ASN A 307 -5.28 -4.14 13.13
C ASN A 307 -4.44 -5.22 13.83
N ASN A 308 -5.04 -6.09 14.62
CA ASN A 308 -4.35 -7.17 15.32
C ASN A 308 -4.41 -8.53 14.59
N LYS A 309 -4.78 -8.54 13.30
CA LYS A 309 -4.87 -9.75 12.47
C LYS A 309 -3.95 -9.66 11.26
N VAL A 310 -3.44 -10.82 10.82
CA VAL A 310 -2.74 -10.96 9.54
C VAL A 310 -3.43 -12.04 8.72
N TYR A 311 -3.94 -11.66 7.56
CA TYR A 311 -4.61 -12.55 6.63
C TYR A 311 -3.59 -13.06 5.61
N VAL A 312 -3.27 -14.36 5.67
CA VAL A 312 -2.20 -14.97 4.86
C VAL A 312 -2.82 -15.84 3.76
N PRO A 313 -2.49 -15.64 2.47
CA PRO A 313 -2.93 -16.53 1.42
C PRO A 313 -2.21 -17.88 1.54
N ILE A 314 -2.98 -18.98 1.57
CA ILE A 314 -2.44 -20.34 1.64
C ILE A 314 -2.87 -21.19 0.43
N MET A 315 -2.05 -22.20 0.11
CA MET A 315 -2.16 -22.98 -1.14
C MET A 315 -2.68 -24.41 -0.92
N ASN A 316 -3.09 -24.76 0.30
CA ASN A 316 -3.38 -26.14 0.74
C ASN A 316 -2.17 -27.06 0.52
N SER A 317 -0.98 -26.59 0.90
CA SER A 317 0.29 -27.27 0.70
C SER A 317 0.97 -27.59 2.03
N SER A 318 1.98 -28.47 1.99
CA SER A 318 2.81 -28.78 3.16
C SER A 318 3.66 -27.60 3.65
N TRP A 319 3.74 -26.53 2.87
CA TRP A 319 4.52 -25.34 3.18
C TRP A 319 3.70 -24.27 3.93
N ASP A 320 2.38 -24.43 3.98
CA ASP A 320 1.49 -23.45 4.61
C ASP A 320 1.73 -23.36 6.13
N GLY A 321 1.92 -24.50 6.81
CA GLY A 321 2.19 -24.52 8.26
C GLY A 321 3.45 -23.73 8.65
N PRO A 322 4.62 -24.07 8.09
CA PRO A 322 5.86 -23.31 8.33
C PRO A 322 5.76 -21.82 7.97
N ALA A 323 5.01 -21.48 6.92
CA ALA A 323 4.77 -20.09 6.53
C ALA A 323 3.99 -19.32 7.61
N LEU A 324 2.95 -19.93 8.20
CA LEU A 324 2.19 -19.34 9.29
C LEU A 324 3.06 -19.19 10.56
N GLU A 325 3.88 -20.19 10.89
CA GLU A 325 4.81 -20.12 12.02
C GLU A 325 5.81 -18.96 11.87
N ALA A 326 6.25 -18.65 10.65
CA ALA A 326 7.13 -17.50 10.40
C ALA A 326 6.44 -16.16 10.70
N TYR A 327 5.16 -16.02 10.35
CA TYR A 327 4.36 -14.85 10.72
C TYR A 327 4.14 -14.77 12.24
N GLU A 328 3.81 -15.89 12.90
CA GLU A 328 3.64 -15.95 14.35
C GLU A 328 4.92 -15.55 15.10
N ALA A 329 6.09 -15.93 14.58
CA ALA A 329 7.38 -15.52 15.14
C ALA A 329 7.66 -14.02 14.91
N ALA A 330 7.32 -13.50 13.73
CA ALA A 330 7.56 -12.10 13.38
C ALA A 330 6.61 -11.12 14.09
N MET A 331 5.37 -11.54 14.30
CA MET A 331 4.25 -10.73 14.79
C MET A 331 3.52 -11.45 15.96
N PRO A 332 4.19 -11.66 17.11
CA PRO A 332 3.68 -12.52 18.19
C PRO A 332 2.38 -12.03 18.86
N ASP A 333 2.06 -10.75 18.73
CA ASP A 333 0.83 -10.16 19.27
C ASP A 333 -0.36 -10.17 18.28
N TYR A 334 -0.14 -10.73 17.08
CA TYR A 334 -1.15 -10.79 16.02
C TYR A 334 -1.79 -12.17 15.93
N ILE A 335 -3.05 -12.19 15.48
CA ILE A 335 -3.77 -13.41 15.12
C ILE A 335 -3.53 -13.68 13.63
N ILE A 336 -2.88 -14.79 13.31
CA ILE A 336 -2.59 -15.17 11.93
C ILE A 336 -3.73 -16.03 11.39
N GLU A 337 -4.46 -15.53 10.39
CA GLU A 337 -5.61 -16.20 9.77
C GLU A 337 -5.29 -16.65 8.33
N PRO A 338 -5.25 -17.96 8.06
CA PRO A 338 -4.99 -18.47 6.71
C PRO A 338 -6.25 -18.49 5.83
N PHE A 339 -6.12 -18.06 4.58
CA PHE A 339 -7.21 -18.11 3.59
C PHE A 339 -6.79 -18.76 2.27
N THR A 340 -7.64 -19.66 1.78
CA THR A 340 -7.52 -20.22 0.42
C THR A 340 -8.28 -19.34 -0.58
N GLY A 341 -7.88 -19.41 -1.85
CA GLY A 341 -8.49 -18.64 -2.93
C GLY A 341 -7.88 -18.98 -4.28
N SER A 342 -8.23 -18.21 -5.31
CA SER A 342 -7.63 -18.29 -6.65
C SER A 342 -6.29 -17.55 -6.71
N TRP A 343 -5.42 -17.83 -5.75
CA TRP A 343 -4.13 -17.16 -5.59
C TRP A 343 -3.13 -17.63 -6.65
N GLN A 344 -2.28 -16.71 -7.08
CA GLN A 344 -1.13 -16.92 -7.94
C GLN A 344 0.10 -16.29 -7.28
N PRO A 345 1.33 -16.70 -7.64
CA PRO A 345 2.57 -16.08 -7.14
C PRO A 345 2.59 -14.55 -7.28
N THR A 346 2.04 -14.04 -8.38
CA THR A 346 2.01 -12.62 -8.75
C THR A 346 0.68 -11.92 -8.44
N ASP A 347 -0.27 -12.60 -7.80
CA ASP A 347 -1.62 -12.07 -7.51
C ASP A 347 -2.31 -12.93 -6.44
N ALA A 348 -2.37 -12.43 -5.20
CA ALA A 348 -3.09 -13.11 -4.14
C ALA A 348 -3.92 -12.15 -3.28
N LEU A 349 -3.87 -12.28 -1.95
CA LEU A 349 -4.81 -11.61 -1.05
C LEU A 349 -4.55 -10.10 -1.00
N HIS A 350 -3.30 -9.70 -0.81
CA HIS A 350 -2.90 -8.30 -0.68
C HIS A 350 -3.24 -7.48 -1.94
N CYS A 351 -3.03 -8.05 -3.14
CA CYS A 351 -3.33 -7.38 -4.41
C CYS A 351 -4.83 -7.02 -4.57
N ARG A 352 -5.72 -7.65 -3.82
CA ARG A 352 -7.19 -7.55 -4.01
C ARG A 352 -7.89 -6.77 -2.89
N VAL A 353 -7.13 -6.24 -1.93
CA VAL A 353 -7.65 -5.49 -0.76
C VAL A 353 -6.76 -4.29 -0.45
N LYS A 354 -7.37 -3.16 -0.10
CA LYS A 354 -6.66 -1.97 0.40
C LYS A 354 -7.21 -1.51 1.75
N GLY A 355 -6.35 -1.39 2.76
CA GLY A 355 -6.74 -0.85 4.07
C GLY A 355 -7.22 0.61 3.97
N ILE A 356 -8.20 0.94 4.80
CA ILE A 356 -8.67 2.31 5.04
C ILE A 356 -8.33 2.66 6.50
N PRO A 357 -7.44 3.63 6.74
CA PRO A 357 -6.98 3.98 8.07
C PRO A 357 -8.12 4.53 8.91
N ASP A 358 -7.93 4.55 10.23
CA ASP A 358 -8.75 5.39 11.09
C ASP A 358 -8.68 6.85 10.62
N LEU A 359 -9.83 7.42 10.29
CA LEU A 359 -9.96 8.79 9.78
C LEU A 359 -10.21 9.80 10.92
N THR A 360 -10.21 9.34 12.16
CA THR A 360 -10.20 10.24 13.32
C THR A 360 -8.97 11.15 13.19
N PRO A 361 -9.13 12.48 13.17
CA PRO A 361 -8.01 13.39 13.06
C PRO A 361 -6.95 13.04 14.10
N MET A 362 -5.71 12.87 13.65
CA MET A 362 -4.60 12.64 14.55
C MET A 362 -4.32 13.95 15.31
N PRO A 363 -3.72 13.88 16.52
CA PRO A 363 -3.17 15.08 17.14
C PRO A 363 -2.31 15.82 16.10
N GLN A 364 -2.45 17.14 16.04
CA GLN A 364 -1.56 17.96 15.23
C GLN A 364 -0.11 17.62 15.59
N PHE A 365 0.77 17.43 14.60
CA PHE A 365 2.18 17.19 14.86
C PHE A 365 2.72 18.33 15.73
N ASP A 366 3.21 17.98 16.92
CA ASP A 366 3.66 18.96 17.90
C ASP A 366 5.04 19.49 17.51
N LEU A 367 5.27 20.80 17.72
CA LEU A 367 6.64 21.35 17.63
C LEU A 367 7.57 20.56 18.56
N GLY A 368 8.65 20.04 17.98
CA GLY A 368 9.63 19.20 18.66
C GLY A 368 9.48 17.70 18.44
N ASP A 369 8.39 17.24 17.83
CA ASP A 369 8.21 15.86 17.34
C ASP A 369 8.77 15.76 15.91
N VAL A 370 10.08 15.66 15.81
CA VAL A 370 10.83 15.80 14.54
C VAL A 370 10.77 14.53 13.71
N ASN A 371 10.61 13.36 14.35
CA ASN A 371 10.39 12.09 13.65
C ASN A 371 8.90 11.78 13.40
N MET A 372 7.97 12.65 13.84
CA MET A 372 6.53 12.55 13.62
C MET A 372 5.92 11.27 14.19
N ASP A 373 6.46 10.80 15.32
CA ASP A 373 6.01 9.58 16.02
C ASP A 373 4.93 9.86 17.09
N ASN A 374 4.49 11.11 17.21
CA ASN A 374 3.59 11.64 18.23
C ASN A 374 4.17 11.62 19.66
N GLN A 375 5.50 11.50 19.81
CA GLN A 375 6.18 11.50 21.10
C GLN A 375 7.44 12.38 21.07
N ILE A 376 7.38 13.56 21.68
CA ILE A 376 8.57 14.40 21.88
C ILE A 376 9.51 13.72 22.90
N ASN A 377 10.62 13.16 22.41
CA ASN A 377 11.57 12.37 23.19
C ASN A 377 13.04 12.56 22.73
N VAL A 378 13.94 11.74 23.28
CA VAL A 378 15.38 11.88 23.01
C VAL A 378 15.75 11.65 21.55
N LEU A 379 14.95 10.88 20.81
CA LEU A 379 15.17 10.62 19.39
C LEU A 379 15.00 11.90 18.56
N ASP A 380 14.05 12.78 18.91
CA ASP A 380 13.90 14.09 18.27
C ASP A 380 15.15 14.94 18.47
N ILE A 381 15.70 14.95 19.70
CA ILE A 381 16.96 15.64 19.97
C ILE A 381 18.07 15.09 19.10
N VAL A 382 18.19 13.76 18.98
CA VAL A 382 19.22 13.12 18.16
C VAL A 382 19.08 13.52 16.70
N ASN A 383 17.85 13.57 16.17
CA ASN A 383 17.58 14.03 14.81
C ASN A 383 18.04 15.48 14.60
N VAL A 384 17.65 16.41 15.48
CA VAL A 384 18.04 17.82 15.37
C VAL A 384 19.55 18.01 15.54
N VAL A 385 20.19 17.27 16.45
CA VAL A 385 21.65 17.28 16.61
C VAL A 385 22.34 16.82 15.34
N ASN A 386 21.89 15.73 14.73
CA ASN A 386 22.49 15.22 13.49
C ASN A 386 22.35 16.24 12.35
N TYR A 387 21.21 16.93 12.26
CA TYR A 387 21.00 17.99 11.27
C TYR A 387 21.93 19.19 11.51
N VAL A 388 21.99 19.69 12.75
CA VAL A 388 22.87 20.83 13.11
C VAL A 388 24.35 20.50 12.89
N LEU A 389 24.74 19.23 13.00
CA LEU A 389 26.09 18.75 12.70
C LEU A 389 26.35 18.51 11.20
N GLY A 390 25.33 18.64 10.34
CA GLY A 390 25.42 18.37 8.89
C GLY A 390 25.62 16.89 8.58
N LEU A 391 25.12 16.00 9.45
CA LEU A 391 25.17 14.55 9.27
C LEU A 391 23.94 14.02 8.51
N VAL A 392 22.83 14.75 8.59
CA VAL A 392 21.59 14.50 7.86
C VAL A 392 21.06 15.83 7.34
N ASP A 393 20.37 15.80 6.21
CA ASP A 393 19.56 16.93 5.74
C ASP A 393 18.12 16.71 6.23
N PHE A 394 17.46 17.78 6.64
CA PHE A 394 16.06 17.75 7.03
C PHE A 394 15.16 18.02 5.84
N THR A 395 14.03 17.32 5.81
CA THR A 395 12.92 17.69 4.96
C THR A 395 12.38 19.07 5.36
N THR A 396 11.54 19.66 4.51
CA THR A 396 10.81 20.89 4.86
C THR A 396 10.01 20.71 6.15
N SER A 397 9.34 19.57 6.28
CA SER A 397 8.54 19.17 7.44
C SER A 397 9.38 19.07 8.72
N GLN A 398 10.52 18.38 8.66
CA GLN A 398 11.43 18.25 9.81
C GLN A 398 12.02 19.60 10.21
N SER A 399 12.37 20.44 9.23
CA SER A 399 12.86 21.79 9.50
C SER A 399 11.80 22.65 10.21
N GLN A 400 10.53 22.53 9.82
CA GLN A 400 9.42 23.23 10.48
C GLN A 400 9.17 22.72 11.91
N LEU A 401 9.13 21.40 12.11
CA LEU A 401 8.88 20.81 13.44
C LEU A 401 10.05 21.00 14.41
N SER A 402 11.27 21.14 13.88
CA SER A 402 12.46 21.39 14.69
C SER A 402 12.75 22.87 14.93
N ASP A 403 12.11 23.80 14.24
CA ASP A 403 12.25 25.25 14.48
C ASP A 403 11.34 25.69 15.64
N MET A 404 11.76 25.34 16.86
CA MET A 404 10.97 25.49 18.09
C MET A 404 10.67 26.95 18.45
N ASN A 405 11.49 27.88 17.95
CA ASN A 405 11.32 29.31 18.20
C ASN A 405 10.78 30.08 16.99
N GLU A 406 10.47 29.38 15.89
CA GLU A 406 9.93 29.91 14.63
C GLU A 406 10.80 31.05 14.04
N ASP A 407 12.12 30.98 14.21
CA ASP A 407 13.05 32.00 13.68
C ASP A 407 13.56 31.70 12.26
N GLY A 408 13.16 30.54 11.71
CA GLY A 408 13.55 30.04 10.40
C GLY A 408 14.90 29.33 10.37
N THR A 409 15.55 29.11 11.52
CA THR A 409 16.88 28.49 11.61
C THR A 409 16.94 27.42 12.70
N VAL A 410 16.98 26.15 12.30
CA VAL A 410 17.17 25.03 13.23
C VAL A 410 18.60 25.02 13.78
N ASN A 411 18.75 25.20 15.09
CA ASN A 411 20.04 25.31 15.77
C ASN A 411 19.99 24.80 17.24
N ILE A 412 21.01 25.14 18.03
CA ILE A 412 21.14 24.70 19.43
C ILE A 412 20.02 25.21 20.34
N LEU A 413 19.39 26.33 20.01
CA LEU A 413 18.27 26.88 20.77
C LEU A 413 17.04 25.99 20.67
N ASP A 414 16.83 25.35 19.53
CA ASP A 414 15.73 24.42 19.32
C ASP A 414 15.94 23.11 20.07
N ILE A 415 17.17 22.59 20.02
CA ILE A 415 17.58 21.42 20.81
C ILE A 415 17.31 21.66 22.30
N ILE A 416 17.68 22.84 22.81
CA ILE A 416 17.42 23.20 24.22
C ILE A 416 15.91 23.24 24.50
N SER A 417 15.11 23.72 23.55
CA SER A 417 13.65 23.81 23.71
C SER A 417 13.00 22.43 23.76
N ILE A 418 13.42 21.49 22.90
CA ILE A 418 12.99 20.09 22.94
C ILE A 418 13.42 19.42 24.26
N VAL A 419 14.67 19.64 24.71
CA VAL A 419 15.15 19.15 26.01
C VAL A 419 14.29 19.67 27.16
N ASN A 420 13.91 20.95 27.13
CA ASN A 420 13.08 21.56 28.16
C ASN A 420 11.67 20.95 28.20
N ILE A 421 11.09 20.63 27.04
CA ILE A 421 9.81 19.90 26.95
C ILE A 421 9.95 18.52 27.61
N ILE A 422 10.98 17.76 27.26
CA ILE A 422 11.20 16.40 27.78
C ILE A 422 11.47 16.39 29.30
N THR A 423 12.20 17.40 29.78
CA THR A 423 12.59 17.49 31.20
C THR A 423 11.59 18.26 32.07
N GLY A 424 10.58 18.89 31.45
CA GLY A 424 9.54 19.67 32.12
C GLY A 424 10.05 20.96 32.78
N SER A 425 11.07 21.60 32.20
CA SER A 425 11.81 22.74 32.78
C SER A 425 11.58 24.07 32.08
#